data_AF-A0A256W843-F1
#
_entry.id   AF-A0A256W843-F1
#
_cell.length_a   1.000
_cell.length_b   1.000
_cell.length_c   1.000
_cell.angle_alpha   90.00
_cell.angle_beta   90.00
_cell.angle_gamma   90.00
#
_symmetry.space_group_name_H-M   'P 1'
#
loop_
_entity.id
_entity.type
_entity.pdbx_description
1 polymer ?
#
loop_
_entity_poly.entity_id
_entity_poly.type
_entity_poly.pdbx_seq_one_letter_code
_entity_poly.pdbx_strand_id
1 'polypeptide(L)' 'MNKMLWQPDPEKLKQSQMYAFLHLMNKKYGLAEPTYKALHNWSVENPGLFWGEFWKYSGIIHSEPFDEVVDDINRMP' A
#
# COMPACT_ATOMS: atom_id res chain seq x y z
N MET A 1 3.42 24.70 17.49
CA MET A 1 2.57 24.06 16.46
C MET A 1 3.15 24.41 15.10
N ASN A 2 3.55 23.41 14.32
CA ASN A 2 4.09 23.66 12.98
C ASN A 2 2.94 24.02 12.02
N LYS A 3 3.12 25.10 11.26
CA LYS A 3 2.15 25.52 10.25
C LYS A 3 2.23 24.58 9.06
N MET A 4 1.09 24.02 8.66
CA MET A 4 0.97 23.24 7.42
C MET A 4 1.28 24.15 6.22
N LEU A 5 2.29 23.78 5.44
CA LEU A 5 2.75 24.59 4.31
C LEU A 5 1.93 24.33 3.05
N TRP A 6 1.40 23.12 2.90
CA TRP A 6 0.68 22.69 1.71
C TRP A 6 -0.20 21.46 2.01
N GLN A 7 -1.31 21.33 1.28
CA GLN A 7 -2.17 20.15 1.23
C GLN A 7 -2.70 19.99 -0.20
N PRO A 8 -2.82 18.76 -0.74
CA PRO A 8 -3.43 18.57 -2.05
C PRO A 8 -4.92 18.92 -2.03
N ASP A 9 -5.43 19.32 -3.20
CA ASP A 9 -6.86 19.42 -3.44
C ASP A 9 -7.53 18.05 -3.23
N PRO A 10 -8.71 17.97 -2.57
CA PRO A 10 -9.44 16.72 -2.37
C PRO A 10 -9.70 15.92 -3.65
N GLU A 11 -9.95 16.58 -4.79
CA GLU A 11 -10.19 15.88 -6.06
C GLU A 11 -8.90 15.28 -6.62
N LYS A 12 -7.77 15.98 -6.49
CA LYS A 12 -6.44 15.43 -6.84
C LYS A 12 -6.08 14.24 -5.96
N LEU A 13 -6.46 14.28 -4.68
CA LEU A 13 -6.24 13.18 -3.76
C LEU A 13 -7.00 11.93 -4.21
N LYS A 14 -8.29 12.06 -4.56
CA LYS A 14 -9.13 10.93 -5.02
C LYS A 14 -8.67 10.32 -6.34
N GLN A 15 -8.05 11.12 -7.20
CA GLN A 15 -7.53 10.67 -8.50
C GLN A 15 -6.15 9.99 -8.39
N SER A 16 -5.51 10.04 -7.23
CA SER A 16 -4.18 9.43 -7.06
C SER A 16 -4.24 7.91 -7.05
N GLN A 17 -3.21 7.27 -7.59
CA GLN A 17 -3.03 5.81 -7.52
C GLN A 17 -2.96 5.31 -6.07
N MET A 18 -2.40 6.12 -5.16
CA MET A 18 -2.37 5.81 -3.73
C MET A 18 -3.78 5.69 -3.15
N TYR A 19 -4.71 6.57 -3.53
CA TYR A 19 -6.09 6.51 -3.07
C TYR A 19 -6.82 5.28 -3.61
N ALA A 20 -6.63 4.96 -4.90
CA ALA A 20 -7.18 3.76 -5.50
C ALA A 20 -6.66 2.47 -4.82
N PHE A 21 -5.35 2.38 -4.60
CA PHE A 21 -4.73 1.26 -3.90
C PHE A 21 -5.21 1.15 -2.45
N LEU A 22 -5.29 2.26 -1.73
CA LEU A 22 -5.83 2.31 -0.36
C LEU A 22 -7.25 1.74 -0.27
N HIS A 23 -8.12 2.09 -1.22
CA HIS A 23 -9.49 1.55 -1.27
C HIS A 23 -9.53 0.07 -1.62
N LEU A 24 -8.67 -0.39 -2.53
CA LEU A 24 -8.52 -1.81 -2.85
C LEU A 24 -8.13 -2.61 -1.59
N MET A 25 -7.11 -2.13 -0.87
CA MET A 25 -6.62 -2.76 0.34
C MET A 25 -7.66 -2.73 1.46
N ASN A 26 -8.36 -1.60 1.63
CA ASN A 26 -9.44 -1.47 2.58
C ASN A 26 -10.58 -2.47 2.30
N LYS A 27 -10.98 -2.61 1.03
CA LYS A 27 -12.02 -3.56 0.62
C LYS A 27 -11.64 -5.01 0.89
N LYS A 28 -10.35 -5.36 0.72
CA LYS A 28 -9.87 -6.74 0.84
C LYS A 28 -9.55 -7.15 2.28
N TYR A 29 -9.00 -6.24 3.08
CA TYR A 29 -8.50 -6.55 4.42
C TYR A 29 -9.24 -5.83 5.56
N GLY A 30 -10.21 -4.96 5.23
CA GLY A 30 -11.05 -4.29 6.23
C GLY A 30 -10.24 -3.36 7.14
N LEU A 31 -9.47 -2.43 6.56
CA LEU A 31 -8.73 -1.45 7.36
C LEU A 31 -9.74 -0.58 8.14
N ALA A 32 -9.49 -0.34 9.44
CA ALA A 32 -10.45 0.33 10.31
C ALA A 32 -10.90 1.71 9.76
N GLU A 33 -9.96 2.48 9.20
CA GLU A 33 -10.23 3.67 8.39
C GLU A 33 -9.32 3.69 7.16
N PRO A 34 -9.83 4.05 5.96
CA PRO A 34 -9.02 4.14 4.74
C PRO A 34 -8.21 5.43 4.75
N THR A 35 -7.16 5.47 5.58
CA THR A 35 -6.17 6.55 5.60
C THR A 35 -4.80 6.03 5.22
N TYR A 36 -3.94 6.90 4.69
CA TYR A 36 -2.56 6.57 4.40
C TYR A 36 -1.84 5.99 5.63
N LYS A 37 -2.08 6.55 6.82
CA LYS A 37 -1.47 6.09 8.07
C LYS A 37 -1.89 4.66 8.41
N ALA A 38 -3.17 4.33 8.25
CA ALA A 38 -3.68 2.99 8.50
C ALA A 38 -3.06 1.97 7.53
N LEU A 39 -3.00 2.31 6.24
CA LEU A 39 -2.35 1.46 5.23
C LEU A 39 -0.86 1.27 5.51
N HIS A 40 -0.16 2.33 5.87
CA HIS A 40 1.27 2.26 6.22
C HIS A 40 1.51 1.33 7.41
N ASN A 41 0.77 1.49 8.51
CA ASN A 41 0.90 0.62 9.67
C ASN A 41 0.65 -0.85 9.28
N TRP A 42 -0.44 -1.10 8.55
CA TRP A 42 -0.77 -2.43 8.07
C TRP A 42 0.32 -3.03 7.18
N SER A 43 0.95 -2.22 6.32
CA SER A 43 2.03 -2.67 5.43
C SER A 43 3.29 -3.11 6.18
N VAL A 44 3.60 -2.46 7.30
CA VAL A 44 4.73 -2.80 8.16
C VAL A 44 4.44 -4.04 8.99
N GLU A 45 3.20 -4.20 9.45
CA GLU A 45 2.75 -5.39 10.19
C GLU A 45 2.60 -6.62 9.27
N ASN A 46 2.33 -6.43 7.98
CA ASN A 46 2.02 -7.49 7.02
C ASN A 46 2.79 -7.34 5.68
N PRO A 47 4.13 -7.31 5.68
CA PRO A 47 4.90 -6.94 4.49
C PRO A 47 4.76 -7.94 3.35
N GLY A 48 4.67 -9.25 3.62
CA GLY A 48 4.47 -10.26 2.57
C GLY A 48 3.12 -10.10 1.87
N LEU A 49 2.05 -9.83 2.63
CA LEU A 49 0.75 -9.53 2.04
C LEU A 49 0.80 -8.21 1.27
N PHE A 50 1.38 -7.16 1.87
CA PHE A 50 1.49 -5.86 1.23
C PHE A 50 2.23 -5.91 -0.11
N TRP A 51 3.42 -6.50 -0.14
CA TRP A 51 4.22 -6.57 -1.37
C TRP A 51 3.57 -7.48 -2.41
N GLY A 52 2.89 -8.55 -2.01
CA GLY A 52 2.15 -9.40 -2.93
C GLY A 52 0.98 -8.68 -3.58
N GLU A 53 0.25 -7.86 -2.82
CA GLU A 53 -0.84 -7.04 -3.35
C GLU A 53 -0.31 -5.89 -4.21
N PHE A 54 0.78 -5.23 -3.80
CA PHE A 54 1.41 -4.18 -4.59
C PHE A 54 1.94 -4.72 -5.92
N TRP A 55 2.59 -5.89 -5.92
CA TRP A 55 3.10 -6.52 -7.14
C TRP A 55 1.96 -6.80 -8.14
N LYS A 56 0.82 -7.32 -7.65
CA LYS A 56 -0.38 -7.53 -8.48
C LYS A 56 -1.00 -6.22 -8.97
N TYR A 57 -1.03 -5.19 -8.13
CA TYR A 57 -1.65 -3.90 -8.44
C TYR A 57 -0.83 -3.07 -9.43
N SER A 58 0.49 -3.06 -9.26
CA SER A 58 1.42 -2.19 -10.00
C SER A 58 1.57 -2.58 -11.47
N GLY A 59 1.16 -3.80 -11.85
CA GLY A 59 1.27 -4.28 -13.22
C GLY A 59 2.72 -4.45 -13.66
N ILE A 60 3.63 -4.75 -12.73
CA ILE A 60 5.01 -5.10 -13.04
C ILE A 60 5.00 -6.23 -14.08
N ILE A 61 5.77 -6.07 -15.16
CA ILE A 61 5.92 -7.12 -16.17
C ILE A 61 6.97 -8.10 -15.67
N HIS A 62 6.62 -9.38 -15.64
CA HIS A 62 7.45 -10.46 -15.14
C HIS A 62 7.34 -11.67 -16.08
N SER A 63 8.41 -12.48 -16.16
CA SER A 63 8.39 -13.74 -16.94
C SER A 63 7.65 -14.85 -16.21
N GLU A 64 7.75 -14.87 -14.88
CA GLU A 64 7.14 -15.87 -14.01
C GLU A 64 6.56 -15.18 -12.75
N PRO A 65 5.49 -15.73 -12.16
CA PRO A 65 4.96 -15.22 -10.90
C PRO A 65 5.92 -15.53 -9.73
N PHE A 66 5.73 -14.84 -8.60
CA PHE A 66 6.42 -15.20 -7.37
C PHE A 66 5.82 -16.48 -6.75
N ASP A 67 6.67 -17.34 -6.18
CA ASP A 67 6.24 -18.47 -5.35
C ASP A 67 6.09 -18.05 -3.88
N GLU A 68 7.01 -17.20 -3.41
CA GLU A 68 7.05 -16.64 -2.07
C GLU A 68 7.39 -15.14 -2.16
N VAL A 69 6.62 -14.30 -1.48
CA VAL A 69 6.79 -12.83 -1.57
C VAL A 69 7.93 -12.33 -0.67
N VAL A 70 8.01 -12.87 0.55
CA VAL A 70 9.01 -12.55 1.56
C VAL A 70 9.37 -13.86 2.24
N ASP A 71 10.64 -14.22 2.22
CA ASP A 71 11.20 -15.43 2.82
C ASP A 71 11.49 -15.24 4.32
N ASP A 72 12.25 -14.21 4.69
CA ASP A 72 12.46 -13.81 6.08
C ASP A 72 12.48 -12.28 6.20
N ILE A 73 11.46 -11.74 6.88
CA ILE A 73 11.28 -10.30 7.12
C ILE A 73 12.47 -9.66 7.86
N ASN A 74 13.21 -10.43 8.67
CA ASN A 74 14.35 -9.94 9.44
C ASN A 74 15.67 -10.09 8.70
N ARG A 75 15.65 -10.70 7.51
CA ARG A 75 16.82 -10.92 6.68
C ARG A 75 16.69 -10.03 5.45
N MET A 76 17.66 -9.13 5.29
CA MET A 76 17.81 -8.44 4.00
C MET A 76 18.28 -9.47 2.95
N PRO A 77 17.82 -9.34 1.67
CA PRO A 77 18.26 -10.19 0.58
C PRO A 77 19.79 -10.21 0.41
#